data_AF-A0A7S4VCH8-F1
#
_entry.id   AF-A0A7S4VCH8-F1
#
_cell.length_a   1.000
_cell.length_b   1.000
_cell.length_c   1.000
_cell.angle_alpha   90.00
_cell.angle_beta   90.00
_cell.angle_gamma   90.00
#
_symmetry.space_group_name_H-M   'P 1'
#
loop_
_entity.id
_entity.type
_entity.pdbx_description
1 polymer ?
#
loop_
_entity_poly.entity_id
_entity_poly.type
_entity_poly.pdbx_seq_one_letter_code
_entity_poly.pdbx_strand_id
1 'polypeptide(L)'
;MSRPPGKALDLAAVYRETRKRLARYAAQGSLPQPEGPVVYDSDGGEPAAPPHAPGAPAEPQQPDSEPKEGSAAAHAGSQQHPREPEALGGDADGRPLAPSGPPPSRRCCFAVSSDDTVSAAVRISVSAGRPAFTLSFASKNLPGGAVASGVLAQEECVFRQTALSLLLPPEVRPSCYPLPPGRVVVCRRVAVVRGPHPAYEWLSEPYVLIDVATSAAAQKPPLTECGEQYSDGGVEMRMRAASVLRAAVRNGSTHLVLGAWGCGGFRNPARGLAEVFRGLIVDEGFARFFAHVEFAIPGQGKHVKAFSEVFRDLLDEAGAEAL
;
A
#
# COMPACT_ATOMS: atom_id res chain seq x y z
N MET A 1 33.46 4.95 -4.24
CA MET A 1 33.50 4.38 -5.61
C MET A 1 32.11 4.48 -6.21
N SER A 2 31.94 5.31 -7.24
CA SER A 2 30.69 5.45 -7.99
C SER A 2 30.46 4.15 -8.79
N ARG A 3 29.30 3.50 -8.63
CA ARG A 3 28.91 2.37 -9.48
C ARG A 3 28.81 2.86 -10.93
N PRO A 4 29.29 2.10 -11.94
CA PRO A 4 29.09 2.47 -13.32
C PRO A 4 27.59 2.58 -13.61
N PRO A 5 27.13 3.61 -14.35
CA PRO A 5 25.73 3.70 -14.73
C PRO A 5 25.38 2.44 -15.54
N GLY A 6 24.37 1.70 -15.07
CA GLY A 6 23.81 0.61 -15.86
C GLY A 6 23.41 1.13 -17.24
N LYS A 7 23.59 0.33 -18.30
CA LYS A 7 23.21 0.74 -19.66
C LYS A 7 21.79 1.32 -19.64
N ALA A 8 21.64 2.57 -20.08
CA ALA A 8 20.32 3.19 -20.22
C ALA A 8 19.45 2.29 -21.09
N LEU A 9 18.34 1.82 -20.54
CA LEU A 9 17.39 0.98 -21.24
C LEU A 9 16.61 1.87 -22.21
N ASP A 10 16.62 1.56 -23.52
CA ASP A 10 15.74 2.22 -24.49
C ASP A 10 14.29 1.82 -24.18
N LEU A 11 13.63 2.61 -23.34
CA LEU A 11 12.25 2.35 -22.92
C LEU A 11 11.27 2.40 -24.08
N ALA A 12 11.52 3.23 -25.09
CA ALA A 12 10.66 3.28 -26.26
C ALA A 12 10.74 1.95 -27.02
N ALA A 13 11.92 1.36 -27.16
CA ALA A 13 12.08 0.01 -27.71
C ALA A 13 11.41 -1.06 -26.84
N VAL A 14 11.56 -0.98 -25.51
CA VAL A 14 10.92 -1.91 -24.57
C VAL A 14 9.40 -1.85 -24.69
N TYR A 15 8.79 -0.67 -24.65
CA TYR A 15 7.33 -0.53 -24.74
C TYR A 15 6.79 -0.95 -26.12
N ARG A 16 7.53 -0.69 -27.20
CA ARG A 16 7.19 -1.21 -28.54
C ARG A 16 7.19 -2.73 -28.57
N GLU A 17 8.22 -3.36 -28.02
CA GLU A 17 8.32 -4.83 -27.98
C GLU A 17 7.28 -5.45 -27.04
N THR A 18 6.98 -4.82 -25.89
CA THR A 18 5.88 -5.22 -25.01
C THR A 18 4.55 -5.23 -25.78
N ARG A 19 4.22 -4.14 -26.50
CA ARG A 19 3.00 -4.05 -27.30
C ARG A 19 2.93 -5.16 -28.37
N LYS A 20 4.05 -5.42 -29.06
CA LYS A 20 4.15 -6.47 -30.08
C LYS A 20 3.91 -7.87 -29.49
N ARG A 21 4.52 -8.17 -28.35
CA ARG A 21 4.37 -9.47 -27.67
C ARG A 21 2.95 -9.69 -27.17
N LEU A 22 2.34 -8.69 -26.52
CA LEU A 22 0.95 -8.81 -26.06
C LEU A 22 -0.03 -8.92 -27.23
N ALA A 23 0.19 -8.22 -28.35
CA ALA A 23 -0.62 -8.39 -29.55
C ALA A 23 -0.53 -9.81 -30.12
N ARG A 24 0.67 -10.40 -30.16
CA ARG A 24 0.87 -11.80 -30.57
C ARG A 24 0.19 -12.77 -29.62
N TYR A 25 0.30 -12.55 -28.31
CA TYR A 25 -0.29 -13.42 -27.30
C TYR A 25 -1.82 -13.33 -27.30
N ALA A 26 -2.38 -12.12 -27.50
CA ALA A 26 -3.82 -11.90 -27.65
C ALA A 26 -4.38 -12.53 -28.94
N ALA A 27 -3.64 -12.50 -30.05
CA ALA A 27 -4.05 -13.14 -31.30
C ALA A 27 -4.17 -14.66 -31.21
N GLN A 28 -3.50 -15.28 -30.22
CA GLN A 28 -3.63 -16.71 -29.91
C GLN A 28 -4.86 -17.02 -29.03
N GLY A 29 -5.62 -16.00 -28.59
CA GLY A 29 -6.79 -16.13 -27.72
C GLY A 29 -6.48 -16.35 -26.24
N SER A 30 -5.20 -16.40 -25.87
CA SER A 30 -4.73 -16.82 -24.55
C SER A 30 -4.53 -15.67 -23.56
N LEU A 31 -4.46 -14.42 -24.03
CA LEU A 31 -4.26 -13.24 -23.17
C LEU A 31 -5.58 -12.56 -22.82
N PRO A 32 -6.04 -12.69 -21.56
CA PRO A 32 -6.82 -11.68 -20.87
C PRO A 32 -6.55 -10.21 -21.27
N GLN A 33 -7.58 -9.49 -21.73
CA GLN A 33 -7.46 -8.04 -21.89
C GLN A 33 -7.22 -7.40 -20.51
N PRO A 34 -6.23 -6.49 -20.38
CA PRO A 34 -6.07 -5.72 -19.16
C PRO A 34 -7.27 -4.81 -18.94
N GLU A 35 -7.61 -4.55 -17.68
CA GLU A 35 -8.75 -3.70 -17.31
C GLU A 35 -8.27 -2.49 -16.47
N GLY A 36 -8.97 -1.36 -16.60
CA GLY A 36 -8.64 -0.12 -15.92
C GLY A 36 -7.95 0.92 -16.83
N PRO A 37 -7.45 2.04 -16.26
CA PRO A 37 -7.33 2.31 -14.82
C PRO A 37 -8.67 2.57 -14.12
N VAL A 38 -8.88 1.92 -12.97
CA VAL A 38 -9.99 2.23 -12.04
C VAL A 38 -9.44 3.10 -10.92
N VAL A 39 -10.09 4.23 -10.65
CA VAL A 39 -9.65 5.19 -9.63
C VAL A 39 -10.48 5.00 -8.36
N TYR A 40 -9.79 4.85 -7.23
CA TYR A 40 -10.36 4.90 -5.89
C TYR A 40 -9.78 6.12 -5.19
N ASP A 41 -10.61 7.10 -4.88
CA ASP A 41 -10.21 8.27 -4.08
C ASP A 41 -10.55 8.01 -2.60
N SER A 42 -9.74 8.60 -1.70
CA SER A 42 -10.15 8.73 -0.31
C SER A 42 -11.22 9.81 -0.26
N ASP A 43 -12.46 9.43 -0.01
CA ASP A 43 -13.52 10.39 0.18
C ASP A 43 -13.11 11.40 1.26
N GLY A 44 -13.15 12.68 0.92
CA GLY A 44 -12.44 13.75 1.61
C GLY A 44 -12.76 13.84 3.11
N GLY A 45 -11.72 13.72 3.92
CA GLY A 45 -11.65 14.33 5.25
C GLY A 45 -10.32 15.07 5.34
N GLU A 46 -10.34 16.40 5.23
CA GLU A 46 -9.24 17.18 5.79
C GLU A 46 -9.10 16.80 7.28
N PRO A 47 -7.88 16.68 7.81
CA PRO A 47 -7.72 16.57 9.26
C PRO A 47 -8.35 17.81 9.88
N ALA A 48 -9.34 17.59 10.75
CA ALA A 48 -9.90 18.65 11.58
C ALA A 48 -8.73 19.42 12.21
N ALA A 49 -8.67 20.73 11.95
CA ALA A 49 -7.70 21.61 12.58
C ALA A 49 -7.76 21.40 14.10
N PRO A 50 -6.60 21.40 14.80
CA PRO A 50 -6.61 21.27 16.25
C PRO A 50 -7.47 22.39 16.85
N PRO A 51 -8.23 22.13 17.93
CA PRO A 51 -9.04 23.15 18.55
C PRO A 51 -8.14 24.32 18.93
N HIS A 52 -8.46 25.50 18.38
CA HIS A 52 -7.81 26.74 18.73
C HIS A 52 -7.83 26.92 20.25
N ALA A 53 -6.64 27.06 20.83
CA ALA A 53 -6.48 27.53 22.19
C ALA A 53 -7.18 28.89 22.34
N PRO A 54 -8.00 29.11 23.39
CA PRO A 54 -8.63 30.39 23.60
C PRO A 54 -7.55 31.45 23.90
N GLY A 55 -7.57 32.51 23.09
CA GLY A 55 -6.68 33.65 23.24
C GLY A 55 -6.95 34.43 24.51
N ALA A 56 -5.89 35.05 25.03
CA ALA A 56 -5.91 36.19 25.94
C ALA A 56 -4.54 36.92 25.83
N PRO A 57 -4.38 38.18 26.27
CA PRO A 57 -5.33 38.99 27.05
C PRO A 57 -5.48 40.47 26.59
N ALA A 58 -6.50 41.13 27.11
CA ALA A 58 -6.41 42.52 27.59
C ALA A 58 -7.36 42.70 28.80
N GLU A 59 -6.78 43.10 29.92
CA GLU A 59 -7.26 43.33 31.29
C GLU A 59 -8.21 44.56 31.46
N PRO A 60 -8.63 44.97 32.70
CA PRO A 60 -8.99 44.22 33.92
C PRO A 60 -10.35 44.70 34.52
N GLN A 61 -10.96 43.89 35.40
CA GLN A 61 -11.64 44.39 36.62
C GLN A 61 -11.91 43.25 37.62
N GLN A 62 -11.89 43.62 38.90
CA GLN A 62 -11.56 42.86 40.11
C GLN A 62 -12.75 42.10 40.77
N PRO A 63 -12.53 41.33 41.87
CA PRO A 63 -13.16 40.03 42.11
C PRO A 63 -14.32 40.08 43.12
N ASP A 64 -15.12 39.00 43.18
CA ASP A 64 -15.80 38.62 44.42
C ASP A 64 -15.99 37.09 44.57
N SER A 65 -15.46 36.62 45.69
CA SER A 65 -15.74 35.46 46.58
C SER A 65 -16.62 34.25 46.17
N GLU A 66 -15.99 33.07 46.37
CA GLU A 66 -16.50 31.71 46.64
C GLU A 66 -17.32 31.56 47.97
N PRO A 67 -17.76 30.35 48.41
CA PRO A 67 -18.26 29.13 47.73
C PRO A 67 -19.52 28.53 48.43
N LYS A 68 -20.06 27.38 47.97
CA LYS A 68 -20.58 26.29 48.85
C LYS A 68 -20.92 24.96 48.16
N GLU A 69 -20.19 23.93 48.60
CA GLU A 69 -20.55 22.55 48.96
C GLU A 69 -21.85 21.88 48.45
N GLY A 70 -21.70 20.61 48.03
CA GLY A 70 -22.41 19.52 48.73
C GLY A 70 -23.15 18.47 47.91
N SER A 71 -22.67 17.22 48.04
CA SER A 71 -23.45 15.98 48.26
C SER A 71 -23.40 14.89 47.18
N ALA A 72 -23.53 13.67 47.69
CA ALA A 72 -22.98 12.42 47.21
C ALA A 72 -24.05 11.39 46.76
N ALA A 73 -23.52 10.26 46.29
CA ALA A 73 -24.09 8.90 46.21
C ALA A 73 -24.92 8.54 44.97
N ALA A 74 -24.49 7.51 44.23
CA ALA A 74 -24.88 6.12 44.48
C ALA A 74 -24.25 5.15 43.46
N HIS A 75 -23.69 4.05 43.96
CA HIS A 75 -23.28 2.88 43.20
C HIS A 75 -24.50 2.07 42.73
N ALA A 76 -24.51 1.68 41.46
CA ALA A 76 -25.23 0.49 40.99
C ALA A 76 -24.43 -0.17 39.86
N GLY A 77 -23.98 -1.40 40.11
CA GLY A 77 -23.25 -2.22 39.15
C GLY A 77 -24.13 -2.63 37.99
N SER A 78 -23.57 -2.59 36.79
CA SER A 78 -24.11 -3.25 35.60
C SER A 78 -23.02 -4.14 35.01
N GLN A 79 -23.35 -5.42 34.93
CA GLN A 79 -22.54 -6.47 34.34
C GLN A 79 -22.29 -6.14 32.87
N GLN A 80 -21.02 -6.03 32.48
CA GLN A 80 -20.65 -5.84 31.08
C GLN A 80 -20.60 -7.20 30.39
N HIS A 81 -21.58 -7.45 29.52
CA HIS A 81 -21.48 -8.45 28.47
C HIS A 81 -20.24 -8.18 27.60
N PRO A 82 -19.62 -9.21 26.98
CA PRO A 82 -18.53 -9.01 26.04
C PRO A 82 -19.02 -8.10 24.92
N ARG A 83 -18.37 -6.94 24.74
CA ARG A 83 -18.62 -6.07 23.60
C ARG A 83 -18.26 -6.83 22.33
N GLU A 84 -19.24 -7.01 21.45
CA GLU A 84 -18.97 -7.37 20.06
C GLU A 84 -17.95 -6.36 19.49
N PRO A 85 -17.00 -6.80 18.67
CA PRO A 85 -16.02 -5.90 18.09
C PRO A 85 -16.76 -4.82 17.29
N GLU A 86 -16.59 -3.56 17.70
CA GLU A 86 -17.23 -2.41 17.06
C GLU A 86 -16.98 -2.46 15.54
N ALA A 87 -18.05 -2.25 14.77
CA ALA A 87 -18.02 -2.31 13.32
C ALA A 87 -16.96 -1.35 12.79
N LEU A 88 -15.96 -1.92 12.12
CA LEU A 88 -14.97 -1.16 11.38
C LEU A 88 -15.64 -0.25 10.37
N GLY A 89 -15.24 1.02 10.41
CA GLY A 89 -15.81 2.11 9.66
C GLY A 89 -16.15 1.70 8.23
N GLY A 90 -17.36 2.07 7.82
CA GLY A 90 -17.84 1.82 6.47
C GLY A 90 -16.96 2.46 5.40
N ASP A 91 -17.41 2.37 4.15
CA ASP A 91 -16.99 3.37 3.18
C ASP A 91 -17.35 4.79 3.66
N ALA A 92 -17.03 5.81 2.88
CA ALA A 92 -17.27 7.18 3.30
C ALA A 92 -18.74 7.55 3.53
N ASP A 93 -19.67 6.71 3.06
CA ASP A 93 -21.10 6.84 3.31
C ASP A 93 -21.56 6.03 4.54
N GLY A 94 -20.63 5.46 5.31
CA GLY A 94 -20.91 4.61 6.45
C GLY A 94 -21.48 3.23 6.08
N ARG A 95 -21.41 2.83 4.81
CA ARG A 95 -21.92 1.52 4.37
C ARG A 95 -20.88 0.43 4.65
N PRO A 96 -21.32 -0.80 4.97
CA PRO A 96 -20.40 -1.91 5.15
C PRO A 96 -19.49 -2.06 3.93
N LEU A 97 -18.17 -2.18 4.15
CA LEU A 97 -17.22 -2.44 3.09
C LEU A 97 -17.57 -3.79 2.45
N ALA A 98 -18.29 -3.76 1.33
CA ALA A 98 -18.74 -4.97 0.64
C ALA A 98 -17.64 -5.44 -0.32
N PRO A 99 -17.05 -6.64 -0.09
CA PRO A 99 -16.13 -7.21 -1.07
C PRO A 99 -16.89 -7.53 -2.36
N SER A 100 -16.24 -7.38 -3.51
CA SER A 100 -16.80 -7.80 -4.81
C SER A 100 -16.78 -9.33 -5.02
N GLY A 101 -16.47 -10.10 -3.98
CA GLY A 101 -16.48 -11.56 -3.97
C GLY A 101 -16.64 -12.12 -2.55
N PRO A 102 -16.81 -13.45 -2.39
CA PRO A 102 -16.96 -14.07 -1.08
C PRO A 102 -15.70 -13.86 -0.22
N PRO A 103 -15.86 -13.71 1.10
CA PRO A 103 -14.72 -13.61 2.00
C PRO A 103 -13.89 -14.91 1.97
N PRO A 104 -12.58 -14.83 2.25
CA PRO A 104 -11.72 -16.01 2.36
C PRO A 104 -12.22 -16.97 3.46
N SER A 105 -12.13 -18.27 3.18
CA SER A 105 -12.56 -19.34 4.10
C SER A 105 -11.53 -19.71 5.17
N ARG A 106 -10.34 -19.10 5.13
CA ARG A 106 -9.20 -19.37 6.02
C ARG A 106 -8.74 -18.07 6.66
N ARG A 107 -8.03 -18.19 7.79
CA ARG A 107 -7.31 -17.07 8.41
C ARG A 107 -6.28 -16.53 7.43
N CYS A 108 -6.06 -15.21 7.46
CA CYS A 108 -5.04 -14.56 6.66
C CYS A 108 -3.65 -15.08 7.04
N CYS A 109 -2.90 -15.58 6.06
CA CYS A 109 -1.48 -15.87 6.16
C CYS A 109 -0.66 -14.57 6.02
N PHE A 110 0.40 -14.44 6.81
CA PHE A 110 1.35 -13.34 6.70
C PHE A 110 2.75 -13.83 6.37
N ALA A 111 3.42 -13.11 5.48
CA ALA A 111 4.81 -13.37 5.12
C ALA A 111 5.59 -12.06 4.95
N VAL A 112 6.88 -12.13 5.26
CA VAL A 112 7.87 -11.11 4.90
C VAL A 112 8.96 -11.83 4.11
N SER A 113 9.28 -11.34 2.92
CA SER A 113 10.24 -11.99 2.02
C SER A 113 11.29 -11.03 1.51
N SER A 114 12.42 -11.57 1.09
CA SER A 114 13.48 -10.84 0.40
C SER A 114 13.27 -10.74 -1.12
N ASP A 115 12.11 -11.16 -1.62
CA ASP A 115 11.76 -11.07 -3.05
C ASP A 115 11.57 -9.61 -3.46
N ASP A 116 11.82 -9.32 -4.74
CA ASP A 116 11.27 -8.09 -5.33
C ASP A 116 9.77 -8.19 -5.54
N THR A 117 9.12 -7.03 -5.57
CA THR A 117 7.66 -6.93 -5.62
C THR A 117 7.05 -7.76 -6.76
N VAL A 118 7.66 -7.77 -7.95
CA VAL A 118 7.09 -8.47 -9.11
C VAL A 118 7.33 -9.98 -8.97
N SER A 119 8.49 -10.40 -8.51
CA SER A 119 8.78 -11.82 -8.24
C SER A 119 7.81 -12.41 -7.20
N ALA A 120 7.57 -11.70 -6.09
CA ALA A 120 6.58 -12.11 -5.09
C ALA A 120 5.17 -12.18 -5.69
N ALA A 121 4.77 -11.16 -6.46
CA ALA A 121 3.46 -11.13 -7.10
C ALA A 121 3.27 -12.29 -8.09
N VAL A 122 4.30 -12.65 -8.88
CA VAL A 122 4.28 -13.80 -9.77
C VAL A 122 4.10 -15.10 -8.98
N ARG A 123 4.95 -15.34 -7.97
CA ARG A 123 4.90 -16.55 -7.14
C ARG A 123 3.53 -16.73 -6.50
N ILE A 124 3.01 -15.68 -5.87
CA ILE A 124 1.70 -15.71 -5.20
C ILE A 124 0.57 -15.89 -6.21
N SER A 125 0.63 -15.23 -7.38
CA SER A 125 -0.44 -15.35 -8.38
C SER A 125 -0.52 -16.77 -8.96
N VAL A 126 0.63 -17.41 -9.19
CA VAL A 126 0.71 -18.79 -9.63
C VAL A 126 0.17 -19.74 -8.55
N SER A 127 0.62 -19.59 -7.31
CA SER A 127 0.18 -20.44 -6.19
C SER A 127 -1.32 -20.30 -5.89
N ALA A 128 -1.87 -19.10 -6.02
CA ALA A 128 -3.28 -18.82 -5.74
C ALA A 128 -4.21 -19.12 -6.93
N GLY A 129 -3.65 -19.34 -8.13
CA GLY A 129 -4.43 -19.47 -9.37
C GLY A 129 -5.19 -18.20 -9.77
N ARG A 130 -4.79 -17.03 -9.27
CA ARG A 130 -5.45 -15.74 -9.54
C ARG A 130 -4.48 -14.57 -9.36
N PRO A 131 -4.70 -13.41 -10.01
CA PRO A 131 -3.82 -12.25 -9.88
C PRO A 131 -3.69 -11.75 -8.44
N ALA A 132 -2.45 -11.56 -7.98
CA ALA A 132 -2.13 -10.89 -6.72
C ALA A 132 -2.28 -9.36 -6.87
N PHE A 133 -2.79 -8.71 -5.83
CA PHE A 133 -2.89 -7.26 -5.75
C PHE A 133 -1.57 -6.67 -5.27
N THR A 134 -0.93 -5.90 -6.14
CA THR A 134 0.47 -5.52 -6.01
C THR A 134 0.60 -4.00 -5.91
N LEU A 135 1.14 -3.50 -4.80
CA LEU A 135 1.33 -2.06 -4.60
C LEU A 135 2.58 -1.54 -5.34
N SER A 136 2.38 -0.65 -6.31
CA SER A 136 3.43 0.17 -6.92
C SER A 136 3.67 1.44 -6.09
N PHE A 137 4.92 1.66 -5.67
CA PHE A 137 5.35 2.75 -4.80
C PHE A 137 5.50 4.05 -5.60
N ALA A 138 4.36 4.58 -6.02
CA ALA A 138 4.28 5.50 -7.13
C ALA A 138 4.86 6.88 -6.82
N SER A 139 5.46 7.48 -7.85
CA SER A 139 5.61 8.91 -7.98
C SER A 139 4.25 9.58 -8.02
N LYS A 140 4.12 10.70 -7.31
CA LYS A 140 2.88 11.49 -7.27
C LYS A 140 2.49 12.03 -8.64
N ASN A 141 3.47 12.42 -9.45
CA ASN A 141 3.26 13.30 -10.59
C ASN A 141 3.43 12.62 -11.95
N LEU A 142 4.19 11.53 -11.99
CA LEU A 142 4.62 10.90 -13.24
C LEU A 142 4.49 9.38 -13.12
N PRO A 143 3.65 8.73 -13.95
CA PRO A 143 3.61 7.27 -14.00
C PRO A 143 4.98 6.70 -14.33
N GLY A 144 5.43 5.73 -13.54
CA GLY A 144 6.72 5.09 -13.76
C GLY A 144 7.90 5.90 -13.22
N GLY A 145 7.65 7.02 -12.53
CA GLY A 145 8.69 7.80 -11.88
C GLY A 145 9.83 8.16 -12.83
N ALA A 146 11.07 7.89 -12.42
CA ALA A 146 12.26 8.19 -13.20
C ALA A 146 12.73 6.97 -14.03
N VAL A 147 11.80 6.15 -14.53
CA VAL A 147 12.12 4.91 -15.26
C VAL A 147 13.06 5.16 -16.44
N ALA A 148 12.91 6.30 -17.13
CA ALA A 148 13.76 6.72 -18.26
C ALA A 148 15.19 7.07 -17.85
N SER A 149 15.39 7.45 -16.59
CA SER A 149 16.70 7.81 -16.05
C SER A 149 17.48 6.61 -15.52
N GLY A 150 16.96 5.39 -15.65
CA GLY A 150 17.63 4.16 -15.20
C GLY A 150 17.64 3.96 -13.68
N VAL A 151 16.80 4.71 -12.95
CA VAL A 151 16.67 4.58 -11.49
C VAL A 151 16.17 3.19 -11.12
N LEU A 152 16.74 2.61 -10.08
CA LEU A 152 16.42 1.29 -9.53
C LEU A 152 15.55 1.39 -8.28
N ALA A 153 14.50 2.22 -8.34
CA ALA A 153 13.44 2.21 -7.34
C ALA A 153 12.31 1.26 -7.79
N GLN A 154 11.42 0.96 -6.83
CA GLN A 154 10.45 -0.11 -6.97
C GLN A 154 9.46 0.14 -8.11
N GLU A 155 8.94 1.37 -8.26
CA GLU A 155 8.02 1.74 -9.34
C GLU A 155 8.67 1.52 -10.71
N GLU A 156 9.92 1.95 -10.88
CA GLU A 156 10.65 1.79 -12.14
C GLU A 156 10.89 0.31 -12.47
N CYS A 157 11.14 -0.53 -11.46
CA CYS A 157 11.25 -1.97 -11.65
C CYS A 157 9.91 -2.58 -12.06
N VAL A 158 8.78 -2.18 -11.47
CA VAL A 158 7.44 -2.62 -11.87
C VAL A 158 7.14 -2.22 -13.32
N PHE A 159 7.45 -0.98 -13.72
CA PHE A 159 7.26 -0.51 -15.10
C PHE A 159 8.15 -1.25 -16.11
N ARG A 160 9.38 -1.63 -15.73
CA ARG A 160 10.28 -2.39 -16.60
C ARG A 160 9.90 -3.85 -16.76
N GLN A 161 9.23 -4.44 -15.78
CA GLN A 161 8.88 -5.87 -15.75
C GLN A 161 7.49 -6.16 -16.32
N THR A 162 6.58 -5.19 -16.30
CA THR A 162 5.16 -5.40 -16.59
C THR A 162 4.67 -4.61 -17.80
N ALA A 163 3.45 -4.92 -18.24
CA ALA A 163 2.73 -4.18 -19.26
C ALA A 163 2.07 -2.88 -18.76
N LEU A 164 2.33 -2.45 -17.51
CA LEU A 164 1.64 -1.33 -16.87
C LEU A 164 1.76 -0.02 -17.66
N SER A 165 2.88 0.20 -18.35
CA SER A 165 3.09 1.39 -19.18
C SER A 165 2.10 1.53 -20.34
N LEU A 166 1.42 0.46 -20.75
CA LEU A 166 0.37 0.54 -21.77
C LEU A 166 -0.95 1.09 -21.22
N LEU A 167 -1.18 0.94 -19.91
CA LEU A 167 -2.37 1.42 -19.22
C LEU A 167 -2.13 2.79 -18.56
N LEU A 168 -0.90 3.04 -18.13
CA LEU A 168 -0.42 4.29 -17.56
C LEU A 168 0.77 4.83 -18.37
N PRO A 169 0.55 5.31 -19.61
CA PRO A 169 1.62 5.80 -20.47
C PRO A 169 2.34 7.00 -19.84
N PRO A 170 3.66 6.92 -19.58
CA PRO A 170 4.42 8.04 -19.02
C PRO A 170 4.47 9.25 -19.95
N GLU A 171 4.40 9.04 -21.26
CA GLU A 171 4.53 10.08 -22.29
C GLU A 171 3.28 10.95 -22.41
N VAL A 172 2.11 10.36 -22.11
CA VAL A 172 0.81 11.03 -22.16
C VAL A 172 0.21 10.90 -20.77
N ARG A 173 0.63 11.79 -19.86
CA ARG A 173 0.21 11.78 -18.44
C ARG A 173 -1.29 11.48 -18.33
N PRO A 174 -1.69 10.33 -17.75
CA PRO A 174 -3.09 9.92 -17.68
C PRO A 174 -3.93 10.88 -16.84
N SER A 175 -5.24 10.95 -17.10
CA SER A 175 -6.18 11.81 -16.36
C SER A 175 -6.30 11.46 -14.87
N CYS A 176 -5.93 10.24 -14.47
CA CYS A 176 -5.88 9.82 -13.07
C CYS A 176 -4.69 10.41 -12.29
N TYR A 177 -3.76 11.09 -12.97
CA TYR A 177 -2.63 11.82 -12.38
C TYR A 177 -2.88 13.34 -12.31
N PRO A 178 -2.31 14.06 -11.31
CA PRO A 178 -1.46 13.56 -10.24
C PRO A 178 -2.23 12.68 -9.23
N LEU A 179 -1.49 11.98 -8.36
CA LEU A 179 -2.05 11.15 -7.29
C LEU A 179 -2.19 12.00 -6.01
N PRO A 180 -3.37 12.57 -5.70
CA PRO A 180 -3.59 13.24 -4.42
C PRO A 180 -3.46 12.24 -3.25
N PRO A 181 -3.33 12.73 -2.00
CA PRO A 181 -3.36 11.88 -0.82
C PRO A 181 -4.56 10.93 -0.85
N GLY A 182 -4.30 9.64 -0.61
CA GLY A 182 -5.34 8.60 -0.56
C GLY A 182 -5.81 8.05 -1.90
N ARG A 183 -5.44 8.65 -3.05
CA ARG A 183 -5.77 8.07 -4.36
C ARG A 183 -5.04 6.76 -4.59
N VAL A 184 -5.78 5.77 -5.08
CA VAL A 184 -5.28 4.48 -5.55
C VAL A 184 -5.82 4.22 -6.95
N VAL A 185 -4.91 4.02 -7.91
CA VAL A 185 -5.27 3.68 -9.29
C VAL A 185 -4.98 2.21 -9.52
N VAL A 186 -6.00 1.40 -9.82
CA VAL A 186 -5.85 -0.04 -10.03
C VAL A 186 -5.95 -0.38 -11.51
N CYS A 187 -4.93 -1.07 -12.01
CA CYS A 187 -4.89 -1.70 -13.32
C CYS A 187 -4.91 -3.21 -13.11
N ARG A 188 -5.92 -3.91 -13.64
CA ARG A 188 -6.10 -5.34 -13.43
C ARG A 188 -5.53 -6.15 -14.58
N ARG A 189 -5.16 -7.40 -14.30
CA ARG A 189 -4.71 -8.39 -15.31
C ARG A 189 -3.51 -7.87 -16.13
N VAL A 190 -2.60 -7.16 -15.47
CA VAL A 190 -1.37 -6.63 -16.06
C VAL A 190 -0.39 -7.78 -16.26
N ALA A 191 0.05 -8.00 -17.50
CA ALA A 191 0.99 -9.06 -17.82
C ALA A 191 2.41 -8.74 -17.33
N VAL A 192 3.05 -9.72 -16.68
CA VAL A 192 4.49 -9.69 -16.38
C VAL A 192 5.22 -10.24 -17.60
N VAL A 193 5.95 -9.37 -18.30
CA VAL A 193 6.56 -9.66 -19.61
C VAL A 193 8.07 -9.80 -19.55
N ARG A 194 8.69 -9.35 -18.46
CA ARG A 194 10.14 -9.42 -18.24
C ARG A 194 10.47 -9.87 -16.83
N GLY A 195 11.57 -10.60 -16.69
CA GLY A 195 12.11 -11.06 -15.41
C GLY A 195 12.74 -9.94 -14.58
N PRO A 196 13.30 -10.28 -13.40
CA PRO A 196 13.80 -9.29 -12.45
C PRO A 196 15.12 -8.61 -12.90
N HIS A 197 15.46 -7.53 -12.20
CA HIS A 197 16.78 -6.89 -12.28
C HIS A 197 17.88 -7.90 -11.89
N PRO A 198 19.09 -7.85 -12.50
CA PRO A 198 19.55 -6.88 -13.50
C PRO A 198 19.27 -7.24 -14.95
N ALA A 199 18.93 -8.49 -15.24
CA ALA A 199 18.87 -8.98 -16.61
C ALA A 199 17.63 -8.47 -17.36
N TYR A 200 16.47 -8.38 -16.68
CA TYR A 200 15.19 -8.04 -17.29
C TYR A 200 14.94 -8.80 -18.60
N GLU A 201 15.17 -10.11 -18.56
CA GLU A 201 14.99 -10.99 -19.72
C GLU A 201 13.53 -11.04 -20.12
N TRP A 202 13.27 -11.13 -21.42
CA TRP A 202 11.91 -11.32 -21.89
C TRP A 202 11.39 -12.71 -21.52
N LEU A 203 10.24 -12.76 -20.86
CA LEU A 203 9.61 -14.02 -20.47
C LEU A 203 8.90 -14.68 -21.67
N SER A 204 8.74 -16.01 -21.59
CA SER A 204 7.94 -16.80 -22.52
C SER A 204 6.45 -16.76 -22.15
N GLU A 205 5.59 -16.93 -23.14
CA GLU A 205 4.14 -17.10 -22.96
C GLU A 205 3.85 -18.52 -22.40
N PRO A 206 2.77 -18.73 -21.63
CA PRO A 206 1.78 -17.73 -21.18
C PRO A 206 2.31 -16.81 -20.08
N TYR A 207 1.95 -15.52 -20.14
CA TYR A 207 2.35 -14.55 -19.11
C TYR A 207 1.53 -14.70 -17.83
N VAL A 208 2.20 -14.56 -16.68
CA VAL A 208 1.53 -14.40 -15.39
C VAL A 208 0.92 -13.00 -15.32
N LEU A 209 -0.31 -12.93 -14.79
CA LEU A 209 -1.08 -11.71 -14.66
C LEU A 209 -1.17 -11.29 -13.20
N ILE A 210 -0.96 -10.00 -12.95
CA ILE A 210 -1.07 -9.39 -11.63
C ILE A 210 -2.00 -8.18 -11.68
N ASP A 211 -2.60 -7.81 -10.55
CA ASP A 211 -3.30 -6.53 -10.43
C ASP A 211 -2.32 -5.52 -9.82
N VAL A 212 -2.14 -4.36 -10.44
CA VAL A 212 -1.22 -3.32 -9.96
C VAL A 212 -2.00 -2.14 -9.42
N ALA A 213 -1.81 -1.84 -8.15
CA ALA A 213 -2.35 -0.69 -7.46
C ALA A 213 -1.27 0.39 -7.34
N THR A 214 -1.53 1.55 -7.90
CA THR A 214 -0.57 2.66 -7.99
C THR A 214 -0.99 3.75 -7.03
N SER A 215 -0.18 4.00 -6.00
CA SER A 215 -0.44 5.03 -5.00
C SER A 215 0.87 5.62 -4.47
N ALA A 216 0.87 6.93 -4.21
CA ALA A 216 2.04 7.65 -3.70
C ALA A 216 2.06 7.62 -2.16
N ALA A 217 3.22 7.36 -1.55
CA ALA A 217 3.42 7.55 -0.11
C ALA A 217 3.62 9.04 0.21
N ALA A 218 3.43 9.40 1.49
CA ALA A 218 3.81 10.71 2.00
C ALA A 218 5.32 10.92 1.86
N GLN A 219 5.74 12.15 1.56
CA GLN A 219 7.16 12.50 1.41
C GLN A 219 7.64 13.26 2.64
N LYS A 220 8.72 12.77 3.26
CA LYS A 220 9.34 13.35 4.47
C LYS A 220 8.30 13.62 5.58
N PRO A 221 7.54 12.60 6.00
CA PRO A 221 6.58 12.75 7.09
C PRO A 221 7.29 13.10 8.41
N PRO A 222 6.58 13.66 9.40
CA PRO A 222 7.16 14.01 10.68
C PRO A 222 7.57 12.73 11.44
N LEU A 223 8.81 12.70 11.94
CA LEU A 223 9.40 11.55 12.61
C LEU A 223 9.68 11.86 14.07
N THR A 224 9.76 10.81 14.89
CA THR A 224 10.35 10.89 16.24
C THR A 224 11.85 11.22 16.17
N GLU A 225 12.44 11.61 17.30
CA GLU A 225 13.87 11.93 17.39
C GLU A 225 14.77 10.77 16.93
N CYS A 226 14.42 9.53 17.28
CA CYS A 226 15.13 8.33 16.83
C CYS A 226 14.90 7.97 15.34
N GLY A 227 13.91 8.58 14.68
CA GLY A 227 13.60 8.34 13.27
C GLY A 227 12.98 6.97 12.96
N GLU A 228 12.62 6.18 13.98
CA GLU A 228 12.04 4.84 13.81
C GLU A 228 10.50 4.86 13.74
N GLN A 229 9.88 5.94 14.19
CA GLN A 229 8.43 6.10 14.22
C GLN A 229 8.00 7.47 13.67
N TYR A 230 6.72 7.59 13.36
CA TYR A 230 6.08 8.85 13.04
C TYR A 230 5.78 9.62 14.34
N SER A 231 6.13 10.91 14.42
CA SER A 231 5.87 11.70 15.64
C SER A 231 4.41 12.14 15.79
N ASP A 232 3.64 12.12 14.69
CA ASP A 232 2.20 12.37 14.68
C ASP A 232 1.38 11.07 14.70
N GLY A 233 2.00 9.91 14.91
CA GLY A 233 1.33 8.61 14.79
C GLY A 233 1.07 8.16 13.35
N GLY A 234 1.61 8.87 12.36
CA GLY A 234 1.56 8.47 10.95
C GLY A 234 0.22 8.74 10.30
N VAL A 235 -0.50 9.78 10.71
CA VAL A 235 -1.88 10.12 10.28
C VAL A 235 -2.04 10.03 8.77
N GLU A 236 -1.16 10.69 8.01
CA GLU A 236 -1.24 10.72 6.55
C GLU A 236 -0.99 9.32 5.94
N MET A 237 0.01 8.60 6.45
CA MET A 237 0.32 7.26 5.94
C MET A 237 -0.73 6.23 6.31
N ARG A 238 -1.35 6.35 7.48
CA ARG A 238 -2.48 5.50 7.87
C ARG A 238 -3.66 5.72 6.94
N MET A 239 -4.01 6.96 6.62
CA MET A 239 -5.07 7.26 5.65
C MET A 239 -4.74 6.68 4.26
N ARG A 240 -3.51 6.87 3.77
CA ARG A 240 -3.06 6.35 2.47
C ARG A 240 -3.06 4.82 2.44
N ALA A 241 -2.54 4.15 3.46
CA ALA A 241 -2.53 2.70 3.58
C ALA A 241 -3.95 2.12 3.70
N ALA A 242 -4.83 2.75 4.47
CA ALA A 242 -6.24 2.35 4.56
C ALA A 242 -6.93 2.44 3.18
N SER A 243 -6.60 3.46 2.38
CA SER A 243 -7.13 3.62 1.03
C SER A 243 -6.65 2.52 0.08
N VAL A 244 -5.38 2.10 0.18
CA VAL A 244 -4.85 0.93 -0.55
C VAL A 244 -5.59 -0.36 -0.17
N LEU A 245 -5.79 -0.60 1.12
CA LEU A 245 -6.50 -1.81 1.58
C LEU A 245 -7.97 -1.79 1.15
N ARG A 246 -8.66 -0.64 1.24
CA ARG A 246 -10.04 -0.49 0.74
C ARG A 246 -10.14 -0.74 -0.76
N ALA A 247 -9.18 -0.22 -1.55
CA ALA A 247 -9.10 -0.50 -2.97
C ALA A 247 -8.91 -1.99 -3.24
N ALA A 248 -8.07 -2.69 -2.47
CA ALA A 248 -7.90 -4.14 -2.58
C ALA A 248 -9.20 -4.91 -2.31
N VAL A 249 -9.94 -4.55 -1.26
CA VAL A 249 -11.24 -5.18 -0.94
C VAL A 249 -12.28 -4.92 -2.04
N ARG A 250 -12.39 -3.67 -2.52
CA ARG A 250 -13.30 -3.32 -3.63
C ARG A 250 -12.90 -3.99 -4.95
N ASN A 251 -11.61 -4.20 -5.18
CA ASN A 251 -11.06 -4.96 -6.30
C ASN A 251 -11.34 -6.47 -6.18
N GLY A 252 -11.82 -6.95 -5.02
CA GLY A 252 -12.10 -8.37 -4.77
C GLY A 252 -10.84 -9.20 -4.61
N SER A 253 -9.73 -8.55 -4.28
CA SER A 253 -8.43 -9.18 -4.10
C SER A 253 -8.32 -9.81 -2.73
N THR A 254 -7.82 -11.04 -2.68
CA THR A 254 -7.57 -11.77 -1.44
C THR A 254 -6.09 -12.02 -1.16
N HIS A 255 -5.21 -11.76 -2.12
CA HIS A 255 -3.77 -11.96 -2.00
C HIS A 255 -3.05 -10.65 -2.29
N LEU A 256 -2.33 -10.12 -1.31
CA LEU A 256 -1.71 -8.79 -1.36
C LEU A 256 -0.18 -8.92 -1.34
N VAL A 257 0.46 -8.13 -2.21
CA VAL A 257 1.90 -7.86 -2.18
C VAL A 257 2.10 -6.38 -1.86
N LEU A 258 2.57 -6.14 -0.64
CA LEU A 258 2.93 -4.85 -0.07
C LEU A 258 4.46 -4.80 0.12
N GLY A 259 4.95 -3.81 0.87
CA GLY A 259 6.36 -3.72 1.27
C GLY A 259 6.68 -2.39 1.93
N ALA A 260 7.96 -2.03 1.93
CA ALA A 260 8.50 -0.82 2.57
C ALA A 260 8.16 0.47 1.78
N TRP A 261 6.87 0.75 1.61
CA TRP A 261 6.30 1.84 0.80
C TRP A 261 6.74 3.23 1.29
N GLY A 262 7.57 3.89 0.50
CA GLY A 262 8.08 5.23 0.82
C GLY A 262 9.24 5.26 1.83
N CYS A 263 9.78 4.11 2.26
CA CYS A 263 10.92 4.05 3.19
C CYS A 263 12.28 4.39 2.57
N GLY A 264 12.34 4.45 1.24
CA GLY A 264 13.53 4.88 0.49
C GLY A 264 13.61 6.40 0.36
N GLY A 265 13.56 6.90 -0.88
CA GLY A 265 13.69 8.34 -1.17
C GLY A 265 12.67 9.25 -0.49
N PHE A 266 11.51 8.72 -0.09
CA PHE A 266 10.45 9.47 0.59
C PHE A 266 10.60 9.50 2.12
N ARG A 267 11.60 8.81 2.68
CA ARG A 267 12.02 8.93 4.09
C ARG A 267 10.97 8.54 5.13
N ASN A 268 10.06 7.61 4.80
CA ASN A 268 9.17 7.01 5.80
C ASN A 268 9.96 6.09 6.75
N PRO A 269 9.63 6.05 8.05
CA PRO A 269 10.25 5.14 9.00
C PRO A 269 9.70 3.72 8.77
N ALA A 270 10.57 2.74 8.51
CA ALA A 270 10.12 1.38 8.17
C ALA A 270 9.34 0.70 9.30
N ARG A 271 9.78 0.88 10.55
CA ARG A 271 9.07 0.36 11.72
C ARG A 271 7.71 1.02 11.89
N GLY A 272 7.64 2.35 11.90
CA GLY A 272 6.36 3.07 11.97
C GLY A 272 5.41 2.71 10.82
N LEU A 273 5.89 2.51 9.60
CA LEU A 273 5.05 2.07 8.48
C LEU A 273 4.54 0.64 8.68
N ALA A 274 5.37 -0.27 9.15
CA ALA A 274 4.96 -1.64 9.47
C ALA A 274 3.89 -1.63 10.57
N GLU A 275 4.04 -0.79 11.61
CA GLU A 275 3.06 -0.61 12.69
C GLU A 275 1.72 -0.06 12.13
N VAL A 276 1.76 0.89 11.17
CA VAL A 276 0.55 1.37 10.47
C VAL A 276 -0.15 0.23 9.73
N PHE A 277 0.58 -0.58 8.96
CA PHE A 277 -0.02 -1.73 8.28
C PHE A 277 -0.57 -2.78 9.26
N ARG A 278 0.13 -3.06 10.36
CA ARG A 278 -0.34 -4.00 11.39
C ARG A 278 -1.62 -3.49 12.04
N GLY A 279 -1.66 -2.22 12.43
CA GLY A 279 -2.85 -1.59 13.01
C GLY A 279 -4.06 -1.70 12.08
N LEU A 280 -3.88 -1.38 10.79
CA LEU A 280 -4.96 -1.48 9.81
C LEU A 280 -5.38 -2.93 9.54
N ILE A 281 -4.42 -3.83 9.33
CA ILE A 281 -4.72 -5.19 8.87
C ILE A 281 -5.25 -6.05 10.02
N VAL A 282 -4.66 -5.92 11.20
CA VAL A 282 -4.94 -6.80 12.35
C VAL A 282 -5.94 -6.15 13.29
N ASP A 283 -5.58 -5.00 13.87
CA ASP A 283 -6.37 -4.38 14.94
C ASP A 283 -7.68 -3.81 14.38
N GLU A 284 -7.61 -3.25 13.18
CA GLU A 284 -8.75 -2.80 12.39
C GLU A 284 -9.27 -3.87 11.42
N GLY A 285 -8.96 -5.14 11.65
CA GLY A 285 -9.67 -6.27 11.09
C GLY A 285 -9.74 -6.40 9.57
N PHE A 286 -8.94 -5.66 8.79
CA PHE A 286 -8.89 -5.84 7.32
C PHE A 286 -8.43 -7.26 6.93
N ALA A 287 -7.71 -7.97 7.81
CA ALA A 287 -7.26 -9.34 7.61
C ALA A 287 -8.39 -10.30 7.21
N ARG A 288 -9.63 -10.08 7.66
CA ARG A 288 -10.77 -10.94 7.29
C ARG A 288 -11.14 -10.91 5.80
N PHE A 289 -10.65 -9.92 5.05
CA PHE A 289 -10.87 -9.83 3.61
C PHE A 289 -9.75 -10.51 2.80
N PHE A 290 -8.65 -10.87 3.44
CA PHE A 290 -7.46 -11.38 2.76
C PHE A 290 -7.14 -12.83 3.18
N ALA A 291 -6.76 -13.63 2.21
CA ALA A 291 -6.21 -14.96 2.42
C ALA A 291 -4.70 -14.90 2.68
N HIS A 292 -4.00 -13.95 2.05
CA HIS A 292 -2.54 -13.81 2.12
C HIS A 292 -2.12 -12.34 2.05
N VAL A 293 -1.24 -11.91 2.94
CA VAL A 293 -0.57 -10.61 2.89
C VAL A 293 0.94 -10.85 2.96
N GLU A 294 1.65 -10.46 1.92
CA GLU A 294 3.10 -10.51 1.88
C GLU A 294 3.73 -9.13 1.80
N PHE A 295 4.73 -8.88 2.64
CA PHE A 295 5.62 -7.72 2.53
C PHE A 295 6.91 -8.12 1.81
N ALA A 296 6.97 -7.87 0.50
CA ALA A 296 8.14 -8.15 -0.33
C ALA A 296 9.15 -7.00 -0.24
N ILE A 297 10.25 -7.23 0.47
CA ILE A 297 11.25 -6.21 0.80
C ILE A 297 12.65 -6.73 0.43
N PRO A 298 13.16 -6.40 -0.77
CA PRO A 298 14.45 -6.87 -1.25
C PRO A 298 15.63 -6.61 -0.30
N GLY A 299 16.48 -7.62 -0.18
CA GLY A 299 17.73 -7.57 0.59
C GLY A 299 17.55 -7.92 2.07
N GLN A 300 18.63 -7.73 2.84
CA GLN A 300 18.72 -8.11 4.27
C GLN A 300 18.92 -6.89 5.17
N GLY A 301 18.30 -5.76 4.78
CA GLY A 301 18.51 -4.46 5.42
C GLY A 301 17.57 -4.18 6.60
N LYS A 302 17.73 -3.00 7.18
CA LYS A 302 16.89 -2.52 8.29
C LYS A 302 15.37 -2.52 7.99
N HIS A 303 14.98 -2.39 6.72
CA HIS A 303 13.56 -2.37 6.34
C HIS A 303 12.92 -3.74 6.51
N VAL A 304 13.53 -4.81 5.99
CA VAL A 304 12.99 -6.17 6.15
C VAL A 304 12.95 -6.55 7.63
N LYS A 305 14.03 -6.26 8.37
CA LYS A 305 14.10 -6.50 9.82
C LYS A 305 12.95 -5.81 10.58
N ALA A 306 12.68 -4.53 10.29
CA ALA A 306 11.61 -3.79 10.95
C ALA A 306 10.23 -4.42 10.71
N PHE A 307 9.93 -4.83 9.47
CA PHE A 307 8.67 -5.50 9.15
C PHE A 307 8.59 -6.89 9.79
N SER A 308 9.66 -7.68 9.74
CA SER A 308 9.70 -9.01 10.38
C SER A 308 9.54 -8.92 11.90
N GLU A 309 10.08 -7.90 12.55
CA GLU A 309 9.91 -7.70 13.99
C GLU A 309 8.49 -7.31 14.36
N VAL A 310 7.86 -6.42 13.59
CA VAL A 310 6.49 -5.95 13.86
C VAL A 310 5.45 -7.04 13.61
N PHE A 311 5.66 -7.90 12.61
CA PHE A 311 4.74 -8.99 12.27
C PHE A 311 5.13 -10.35 12.86
N ARG A 312 6.16 -10.42 13.72
CA ARG A 312 6.77 -11.68 14.19
C ARG A 312 5.77 -12.71 14.72
N ASP A 313 4.75 -12.26 15.44
CA ASP A 313 3.70 -13.09 16.05
C ASP A 313 2.68 -13.65 15.04
N LEU A 314 2.74 -13.18 13.79
CA LEU A 314 1.79 -13.50 12.73
C LEU A 314 2.45 -14.20 11.52
N LEU A 315 3.78 -14.25 11.45
CA LEU A 315 4.48 -14.93 10.37
C LEU A 315 4.26 -16.44 10.48
N ASP A 316 3.82 -17.07 9.40
CA ASP A 316 3.70 -18.53 9.33
C ASP A 316 5.08 -19.20 9.53
N GLU A 317 5.10 -20.49 9.92
CA GLU A 317 6.35 -21.25 10.14
C GLU A 317 7.31 -21.23 8.94
N ALA A 318 6.79 -21.09 7.71
CA ALA A 318 7.60 -20.92 6.49
C ALA A 318 8.26 -19.53 6.36
N GLY A 319 7.76 -18.51 7.06
CA GLY A 319 8.34 -17.17 7.15
C GLY A 319 9.45 -17.04 8.21
N ALA A 320 9.57 -18.00 9.13
CA ALA A 320 10.61 -18.02 10.15
C ALA A 320 11.97 -18.52 9.61
N GLU A 321 11.98 -19.31 8.54
CA GLU A 321 13.22 -19.85 7.93
C GLU A 321 13.94 -18.86 6.99
N ALA A 322 13.34 -17.69 6.72
CA ALA A 322 13.91 -16.67 5.83
C ALA A 322 14.64 -15.51 6.56
N LEU A 323 14.86 -15.64 7.88
CA LEU A 323 15.56 -14.67 8.73
C LEU A 323 17.02 -15.05 9.02
#